data_AF-A0A8X6VMI7-F1
#
_entry.id   AF-A0A8X6VMI7-F1
#
_cell.length_a   1.000
_cell.length_b   1.000
_cell.length_c   1.000
_cell.angle_alpha   90.00
_cell.angle_beta   90.00
_cell.angle_gamma   90.00
#
_symmetry.space_group_name_H-M   'P 1'
#
loop_
_entity.id
_entity.type
_entity.pdbx_description
1 polymer ?
#
loop_
_entity_poly.entity_id
_entity_poly.type
_entity_poly.pdbx_seq_one_letter_code
_entity_poly.pdbx_strand_id
1 'polypeptide(L)'
;MGTRLRKLKLVYSKKKLSDGKTVGGKGRLTDSLIDKLAHYYGNAIRFNSTSVKEKRKAIWAVWGHSCSTDDESTHWFFPTNPNT
;
A
#
# COMPACT_ATOMS: atom_id res chain seq x y z
N MET A 1 -5.10 1.84 10.19
CA MET A 1 -5.44 1.51 8.77
C MET A 1 -5.99 0.09 8.60
N GLY A 2 -5.36 -0.94 9.17
CA GLY A 2 -5.74 -2.34 8.94
C GLY A 2 -7.21 -2.70 9.21
N THR A 3 -7.81 -2.25 10.32
CA THR A 3 -9.23 -2.51 10.64
C THR A 3 -10.19 -2.01 9.56
N ARG A 4 -9.92 -0.83 8.98
CA ARG A 4 -10.76 -0.26 7.91
C ARG A 4 -10.65 -1.07 6.62
N LEU A 5 -9.44 -1.51 6.28
CA LEU A 5 -9.22 -2.39 5.11
C LEU A 5 -9.92 -3.74 5.30
N ARG A 6 -9.87 -4.33 6.49
CA ARG A 6 -10.61 -5.57 6.81
C ARG A 6 -12.12 -5.38 6.70
N LYS A 7 -12.65 -4.27 7.21
CA LYS A 7 -14.07 -3.92 7.05
C LYS A 7 -14.45 -3.78 5.58
N LEU A 8 -13.64 -3.10 4.76
CA LEU A 8 -13.87 -2.99 3.32
C LEU A 8 -13.84 -4.36 2.63
N LYS A 9 -12.84 -5.18 2.94
CA LYS A 9 -12.74 -6.56 2.43
C LYS A 9 -14.03 -7.34 2.74
N LEU A 10 -14.55 -7.24 3.96
CA LEU A 10 -15.79 -7.92 4.37
C LEU A 10 -17.01 -7.37 3.64
N VAL A 11 -17.20 -6.05 3.63
CA VAL A 11 -18.39 -5.40 3.02
C VAL A 11 -18.45 -5.65 1.51
N TYR A 12 -17.30 -5.66 0.83
CA TYR A 12 -17.20 -5.87 -0.61
C TYR A 12 -16.87 -7.32 -0.99
N SER A 13 -16.75 -8.24 -0.03
CA SER A 13 -16.52 -9.66 -0.32
C SER A 13 -17.64 -10.30 -1.13
N LYS A 14 -18.88 -9.82 -0.94
CA LYS A 14 -20.07 -10.29 -1.64
C LYS A 14 -20.39 -9.50 -2.92
N LYS A 15 -19.67 -8.39 -3.17
CA LYS A 15 -19.87 -7.57 -4.36
C LYS A 15 -18.83 -7.91 -5.40
N LYS A 16 -19.27 -8.03 -6.66
CA LYS A 16 -18.35 -8.12 -7.79
C LYS A 16 -17.90 -6.71 -8.18
N LEU A 17 -16.62 -6.56 -8.47
CA LEU A 17 -16.06 -5.37 -9.09
C LEU A 17 -16.35 -5.40 -10.60
N SER A 18 -15.92 -4.36 -11.33
CA SER A 18 -16.09 -4.25 -12.78
C SER A 18 -15.53 -5.45 -13.56
N ASP A 19 -14.54 -6.16 -13.01
CA ASP A 19 -13.94 -7.35 -13.61
C ASP A 19 -14.64 -8.67 -13.22
N GLY A 20 -15.85 -8.61 -12.64
CA GLY A 20 -16.64 -9.78 -12.26
C GLY A 20 -16.08 -10.58 -11.08
N LYS A 21 -15.04 -10.09 -10.40
CA LYS A 21 -14.36 -10.75 -9.28
C LYS A 21 -14.60 -10.00 -7.97
N THR A 22 -14.42 -10.69 -6.84
CA THR A 22 -14.59 -10.11 -5.51
C THR A 22 -13.38 -9.28 -5.11
N VAL A 23 -13.50 -8.41 -4.09
CA VAL A 23 -12.36 -7.60 -3.62
C VAL A 23 -11.20 -8.44 -3.03
N GLY A 24 -11.51 -9.63 -2.52
CA GLY A 24 -10.53 -10.59 -2.01
C GLY A 24 -10.16 -11.67 -3.03
N GLY A 25 -9.12 -12.45 -2.70
CA GLY A 25 -8.60 -13.54 -3.55
C GLY A 25 -7.13 -13.33 -3.95
N LYS A 26 -6.57 -14.28 -4.71
CA LYS A 26 -5.18 -14.21 -5.20
C LYS A 26 -4.97 -12.93 -6.03
N GLY A 27 -3.92 -12.17 -5.73
CA GLY A 27 -3.60 -10.91 -6.39
C GLY A 27 -4.52 -9.74 -6.02
N ARG A 28 -5.27 -9.84 -4.92
CA ARG A 28 -6.20 -8.79 -4.46
C ARG A 28 -6.01 -8.49 -2.97
N LEU A 29 -7.02 -7.89 -2.34
CA LEU A 29 -6.96 -7.49 -0.94
C LEU A 29 -7.05 -8.70 0.02
N THR A 30 -5.89 -9.30 0.31
CA THR A 30 -5.73 -10.39 1.28
C THR A 30 -5.36 -9.86 2.67
N ASP A 31 -5.53 -10.68 3.71
CA ASP A 31 -5.13 -10.28 5.07
C ASP A 31 -3.61 -10.07 5.17
N SER A 32 -2.83 -10.91 4.50
CA SER A 32 -1.37 -10.76 4.42
C SER A 32 -0.94 -9.45 3.77
N LEU A 33 -1.64 -9.00 2.72
CA LEU A 33 -1.39 -7.70 2.10
C LEU A 33 -1.77 -6.55 3.04
N ILE A 34 -2.92 -6.67 3.74
CA ILE A 34 -3.35 -5.69 4.75
C ILE A 34 -2.31 -5.56 5.86
N ASP A 35 -1.74 -6.67 6.32
CA ASP A 35 -0.72 -6.66 7.38
C ASP A 35 0.60 -6.03 6.93
N LYS A 36 1.08 -6.36 5.72
CA LYS A 36 2.25 -5.70 5.12
C LYS A 36 2.04 -4.19 5.00
N LEU A 37 0.90 -3.77 4.45
CA LEU A 37 0.55 -2.36 4.31
C LEU A 37 0.47 -1.66 5.67
N ALA A 38 -0.16 -2.28 6.67
CA ALA A 38 -0.25 -1.71 8.01
C ALA A 38 1.13 -1.57 8.67
N HIS A 39 2.01 -2.54 8.48
CA HIS A 39 3.37 -2.50 8.98
C HIS A 39 4.19 -1.37 8.35
N TYR A 40 4.25 -1.31 7.01
CA TYR A 40 4.99 -0.27 6.29
C TYR A 40 4.44 1.13 6.56
N TYR A 41 3.11 1.28 6.62
CA TYR A 41 2.48 2.54 6.97
C TYR A 41 2.86 3.00 8.37
N GLY A 42 2.86 2.08 9.35
CA GLY A 42 3.30 2.37 10.71
C GLY A 42 4.78 2.76 10.78
N ASN A 43 5.65 2.05 10.05
CA ASN A 43 7.08 2.38 9.95
C ASN A 43 7.29 3.77 9.34
N ALA A 44 6.61 4.11 8.24
CA ALA A 44 6.74 5.40 7.58
C ALA A 44 6.44 6.57 8.52
N ILE A 45 5.42 6.43 9.38
CA ILE A 45 5.08 7.46 10.38
C ILE A 45 6.12 7.53 11.50
N ARG A 46 6.57 6.37 12.02
CA ARG A 46 7.54 6.31 13.13
C ARG A 46 8.91 6.84 12.73
N PHE A 47 9.42 6.48 11.55
CA PHE A 47 10.74 6.90 11.07
C PHE A 47 10.79 8.38 10.67
N ASN A 48 9.66 8.98 10.30
CA ASN A 48 9.59 10.38 9.88
C ASN A 48 8.90 11.27 10.93
N SER A 49 9.08 11.00 12.22
CA SER A 49 8.31 11.60 13.31
C SER A 49 8.37 13.14 13.35
N THR A 50 9.44 13.75 12.85
CA THR A 50 9.77 15.18 12.97
C THR A 50 9.17 16.09 11.90
N SER A 51 8.80 15.57 10.72
CA SER A 51 8.29 16.39 9.60
C SER A 51 7.05 15.79 8.96
N VAL A 52 5.96 16.58 8.91
CA VAL A 52 4.71 16.18 8.23
C VAL A 52 4.94 15.97 6.73
N LYS A 53 5.81 16.77 6.11
CA LYS A 53 6.17 16.65 4.69
C LYS A 53 6.85 15.32 4.42
N GLU A 54 7.80 14.92 5.26
CA GLU A 54 8.52 13.65 5.11
C GLU A 54 7.61 12.44 5.41
N LYS A 55 6.71 12.53 6.38
CA LYS A 55 5.67 11.49 6.60
C LYS A 55 4.83 11.29 5.36
N ARG A 56 4.35 12.38 4.75
CA ARG A 56 3.55 12.32 3.53
C ARG A 56 4.35 11.66 2.40
N LYS A 57 5.60 12.09 2.21
CA LYS A 57 6.52 11.50 1.23
C LYS A 57 6.68 9.98 1.43
N ALA A 58 6.97 9.55 2.65
CA ALA A 58 7.16 8.14 3.00
C ALA A 58 5.88 7.31 2.82
N ILE A 59 4.71 7.86 3.18
CA ILE A 59 3.42 7.19 2.96
C ILE A 59 3.16 6.99 1.45
N TRP A 60 3.43 8.01 0.63
CA TRP A 60 3.30 7.90 -0.83
C TRP A 60 4.29 6.90 -1.43
N ALA A 61 5.51 6.81 -0.88
CA ALA A 61 6.49 5.79 -1.30
C ALA A 61 5.99 4.37 -1.00
N VAL A 62 5.42 4.12 0.19
CA VAL A 62 4.81 2.82 0.55
C VAL A 62 3.67 2.47 -0.40
N TRP A 63 2.83 3.44 -0.74
CA TRP A 63 1.74 3.24 -1.69
C TRP A 63 2.26 2.93 -3.10
N GLY A 64 3.21 3.74 -3.60
CA GLY A 64 3.85 3.53 -4.90
C GLY A 64 4.47 2.15 -5.01
N HIS A 65 5.25 1.70 -4.03
CA HIS A 65 5.84 0.36 -4.02
C HIS A 65 4.78 -0.77 -4.02
N SER A 66 3.66 -0.57 -3.33
CA SER A 66 2.60 -1.57 -3.25
C SER A 66 1.75 -1.64 -4.53
N CYS A 67 1.75 -0.58 -5.33
CA CYS A 67 1.03 -0.48 -6.60
C CYS A 67 1.93 -0.70 -7.83
N SER A 68 3.25 -0.60 -7.66
CA SER A 68 4.24 -0.79 -8.72
C SER A 68 4.20 -2.24 -9.19
N THR A 69 4.03 -2.41 -10.50
CA THR A 69 4.30 -3.65 -11.22
C THR A 69 5.66 -3.56 -11.89
N ASP A 70 6.25 -4.69 -12.28
CA ASP A 70 7.53 -4.73 -13.04
C ASP A 70 7.48 -3.84 -14.30
N ASP A 71 6.30 -3.68 -14.91
CA ASP A 71 6.06 -2.83 -16.09
C ASP A 71 5.91 -1.33 -15.78
N GLU A 72 5.54 -0.94 -14.54
CA GLU A 72 5.20 0.45 -14.19
C GLU A 72 5.90 0.84 -12.89
N SER A 73 7.19 1.18 -13.03
CA SER A 73 8.08 1.54 -11.91
C SER A 73 7.63 2.88 -11.29
N THR A 74 6.95 2.83 -10.14
CA THR A 74 6.51 4.05 -9.42
C THR A 74 7.58 4.55 -8.44
N HIS A 75 8.86 4.49 -8.84
CA HIS A 75 10.03 4.82 -8.00
C HIS A 75 10.27 6.32 -7.77
N TRP A 76 9.34 7.19 -8.16
CA TRP A 76 9.49 8.65 -8.09
C TRP A 76 9.86 9.22 -6.71
N PHE A 77 9.51 8.51 -5.63
CA PHE A 77 9.75 8.97 -4.25
C PHE A 77 11.02 8.39 -3.59
N PHE A 78 11.72 7.47 -4.26
CA PHE A 78 12.99 6.93 -3.76
C PHE A 78 14.16 7.83 -4.17
N PRO A 79 15.16 8.05 -3.31
CA PRO A 79 16.43 8.60 -3.76
C PRO A 79 17.02 7.61 -4.78
N THR A 80 17.26 8.08 -6.00
CA THR A 80 18.04 7.36 -6.99
C THR A 80 19.38 7.03 -6.35
N ASN A 81 19.73 5.76 -6.18
CA ASN A 81 21.07 5.39 -5.76
C ASN A 81 22.04 5.92 -6.83
N PRO A 82 22.96 6.84 -6.51
CA PRO A 82 23.87 7.42 -7.51
C PRO A 82 25.07 6.52 -7.85
N ASN A 83 25.02 5.22 -7.54
CA ASN A 83 26.14 4.28 -7.73
C ASN A 83 25.79 3.11 -8.67
N THR A 84 25.50 3.43 -9.92
CA THR A 84 25.75 2.55 -11.08
C THR A 84 26.25 3.39 -12.23
#